data_AF-C0XGB2-F1
#
_entry.id   AF-C0XGB2-F1
#
_cell.length_a   1.000
_cell.length_b   1.000
_cell.length_c   1.000
_cell.angle_alpha   90.00
_cell.angle_beta   90.00
_cell.angle_gamma   90.00
#
_symmetry.space_group_name_H-M   'P 1'
#
loop_
_entity.id
_entity.type
_entity.pdbx_description
1 polymer ?
#
loop_
_entity_poly.entity_id
_entity_poly.type
_entity_poly.pdbx_seq_one_letter_code
_entity_poly.pdbx_strand_id
1 'polypeptide(L)' 'IVRKLEENGALAHTIVVAATASESAAMQYISAYSGCTMGEYFMDRGEDALIVYDDLSKQAVAYRQISLLLKRPRV' A
#
# COMPACT_ATOMS: atom_id res chain seq x y z
N ILE A 1 1.53 13.14 6.72
CA ILE A 1 0.10 12.79 6.58
C ILE A 1 -0.52 12.38 7.90
N VAL A 2 0.09 11.44 8.66
CA VAL A 2 -0.42 10.95 9.96
C VAL A 2 -0.81 12.08 10.92
N ARG A 3 0.07 13.05 11.16
CA ARG A 3 -0.23 14.21 12.00
C ARG A 3 -1.46 15.02 11.53
N LYS A 4 -1.63 15.21 10.22
CA LYS A 4 -2.83 15.90 9.68
C LYS A 4 -4.10 15.06 9.90
N LEU A 5 -4.01 13.74 9.78
CA LEU A 5 -5.13 12.84 10.07
C LEU A 5 -5.50 12.90 11.55
N GLU A 6 -4.51 12.95 12.43
CA GLU A 6 -4.70 13.10 13.88
C GLU A 6 -5.36 14.44 14.23
N GLU A 7 -4.83 15.56 13.71
CA GLU A 7 -5.38 16.92 13.91
C GLU A 7 -6.85 17.06 13.45
N ASN A 8 -7.29 16.26 12.46
CA ASN A 8 -8.66 16.26 11.95
C ASN A 8 -9.52 15.12 12.54
N GLY A 9 -9.02 14.35 13.51
CA GLY A 9 -9.74 13.22 14.10
C GLY A 9 -9.97 12.03 13.16
N ALA A 10 -9.30 12.00 12.00
CA ALA A 10 -9.47 10.96 10.98
C ALA A 10 -8.73 9.66 11.32
N LEU A 11 -7.73 9.71 12.20
CA LEU A 11 -6.91 8.54 12.54
C LEU A 11 -7.72 7.43 13.25
N ALA A 12 -8.85 7.77 13.88
CA ALA A 12 -9.73 6.80 14.55
C ALA A 12 -10.37 5.78 13.59
N HIS A 13 -10.48 6.12 12.30
CA HIS A 13 -11.08 5.27 11.26
C HIS A 13 -10.14 5.07 10.06
N THR A 14 -8.84 5.34 10.23
CA THR A 14 -7.85 5.24 9.15
C THR A 14 -6.74 4.29 9.53
N ILE A 15 -6.48 3.29 8.68
CA ILE A 15 -5.29 2.45 8.76
C ILE A 15 -4.24 3.01 7.81
N VAL A 16 -3.03 3.28 8.31
CA VAL A 16 -1.90 3.75 7.48
C VAL A 16 -0.93 2.61 7.25
N VAL A 17 -0.91 2.08 6.03
CA VAL A 17 0.11 1.12 5.59
C VAL A 17 1.29 1.90 5.02
N ALA A 18 2.40 1.91 5.73
CA ALA A 18 3.60 2.64 5.33
C ALA A 18 4.66 1.68 4.81
N ALA A 19 5.03 1.85 3.53
CA ALA A 19 6.27 1.29 2.99
C ALA A 19 7.13 2.40 2.41
N THR A 20 8.10 2.86 3.18
CA THR A 20 8.88 4.06 2.86
C THR A 20 9.97 3.79 1.82
N ALA A 21 10.51 4.85 1.21
CA ALA A 21 11.57 4.73 0.19
C ALA A 21 12.85 4.04 0.68
N SER A 22 13.11 4.03 1.99
CA SER A 22 14.23 3.34 2.62
C SER A 22 14.02 1.84 2.80
N GLU A 23 12.79 1.34 2.62
CA GLU A 23 12.49 -0.08 2.74
C GLU A 23 12.74 -0.83 1.43
N SER A 24 12.85 -2.16 1.52
CA SER A 24 13.09 -3.01 0.36
C SER A 24 12.01 -2.87 -0.73
N ALA A 25 12.39 -3.10 -1.99
CA ALA A 25 11.44 -3.13 -3.10
C ALA A 25 10.32 -4.17 -2.89
N ALA A 26 10.61 -5.27 -2.20
CA ALA A 26 9.60 -6.27 -1.84
C ALA A 26 8.51 -5.69 -0.91
N MET A 27 8.91 -4.91 0.11
CA MET A 27 7.99 -4.24 1.02
C MET A 27 7.14 -3.18 0.30
N GLN A 28 7.77 -2.38 -0.57
CA GLN A 28 7.06 -1.37 -1.38
C GLN A 28 6.09 -2.00 -2.39
N TYR A 29 6.39 -3.20 -2.89
CA TYR A 29 5.49 -3.95 -3.78
C TYR A 29 4.30 -4.56 -3.03
N ILE A 30 4.55 -5.18 -1.88
CA ILE A 30 3.52 -5.92 -1.13
C ILE A 30 2.58 -5.00 -0.34
N SER A 31 3.03 -3.80 0.04
CA SER A 31 2.25 -2.87 0.88
C SER A 31 0.88 -2.53 0.30
N ALA A 32 0.77 -2.38 -1.01
CA ALA A 32 -0.51 -2.14 -1.68
C ALA A 32 -1.48 -3.33 -1.50
N TYR A 33 -0.99 -4.56 -1.62
CA TYR A 33 -1.80 -5.76 -1.39
C TYR A 33 -2.18 -5.91 0.09
N SER A 34 -1.25 -5.63 1.00
CA SER A 34 -1.55 -5.62 2.45
C SER A 34 -2.66 -4.62 2.78
N GLY A 35 -2.61 -3.41 2.21
CA GLY A 35 -3.67 -2.41 2.37
C GLY A 35 -5.01 -2.85 1.76
N CYS A 36 -4.97 -3.49 0.60
CA CYS A 36 -6.17 -4.08 -0.02
C CYS A 36 -6.82 -5.12 0.89
N THR A 37 -6.06 -6.08 1.41
CA THR A 37 -6.58 -7.12 2.30
C THR A 37 -7.16 -6.56 3.60
N MET A 38 -6.56 -5.49 4.15
CA MET A 38 -7.13 -4.80 5.30
C MET A 38 -8.49 -4.16 4.97
N GLY A 39 -8.67 -3.62 3.76
CA GLY A 39 -9.96 -3.10 3.30
C GLY A 39 -10.99 -4.21 3.02
N GLU A 40 -10.54 -5.32 2.41
CA GLU A 40 -11.39 -6.50 2.16
C GLU A 40 -11.99 -7.06 3.45
N TYR A 41 -11.24 -7.03 4.57
CA TYR A 41 -11.78 -7.43 5.87
C TYR A 41 -13.06 -6.67 6.27
N PHE A 42 -13.13 -5.36 6.02
CA PHE A 42 -14.33 -4.56 6.31
C PHE A 42 -15.43 -4.82 5.28
N MET A 43 -15.06 -4.90 4.00
CA MET A 43 -15.98 -5.21 2.91
C MET A 43 -16.70 -6.56 3.13
N ASP A 44 -15.98 -7.60 3.52
CA ASP A 44 -16.51 -8.95 3.77
C ASP A 44 -17.48 -8.99 4.95
N ARG A 45 -17.42 -8.01 5.84
CA ARG A 45 -18.32 -7.84 6.98
C ARG A 45 -19.54 -6.97 6.67
N GLY A 46 -19.66 -6.49 5.43
CA GLY A 46 -20.73 -5.60 4.97
C GLY A 46 -20.51 -4.14 5.38
N GLU A 47 -19.29 -3.74 5.71
CA GLU A 47 -18.91 -2.36 6.00
C GLU A 47 -18.33 -1.67 4.74
N ASP A 48 -18.40 -0.35 4.69
CA ASP A 48 -17.81 0.44 3.60
C ASP A 48 -16.32 0.70 3.86
N ALA A 49 -15.47 0.43 2.87
CA ALA A 49 -14.03 0.67 2.95
C ALA A 49 -13.56 1.61 1.82
N LEU A 50 -12.70 2.57 2.16
CA LEU A 50 -11.99 3.42 1.19
C LEU A 50 -10.50 3.11 1.24
N ILE A 51 -9.91 2.82 0.08
CA ILE A 51 -8.47 2.58 -0.06
C ILE A 51 -7.86 3.67 -0.95
N VAL A 52 -6.76 4.26 -0.52
CA VAL A 52 -5.96 5.23 -1.29
C VAL A 52 -4.54 4.70 -1.43
N TYR A 53 -4.08 4.59 -2.68
CA TYR A 53 -2.71 4.19 -3.00
C TYR A 53 -1.86 5.42 -3.35
N ASP A 54 -0.82 5.70 -2.57
CA ASP A 54 0.12 6.82 -2.78
C ASP A 54 1.57 6.28 -2.82
N ASP A 55 2.09 5.85 -3.96
CA ASP A 55 1.45 5.82 -5.29
C ASP A 55 1.75 4.52 -6.05
N LEU A 56 0.86 4.15 -6.97
CA LEU A 56 0.99 2.93 -7.76
C LEU A 56 2.17 2.97 -8.76
N SER A 57 2.69 4.16 -9.09
CA SER A 57 3.86 4.27 -9.96
C SER A 57 5.13 3.76 -9.26
N LYS A 58 5.30 4.10 -7.97
CA LYS A 58 6.38 3.56 -7.12
C LYS A 58 6.25 2.05 -6.95
N GLN A 59 5.02 1.56 -6.73
CA GLN A 59 4.76 0.11 -6.66
C GLN A 59 5.17 -0.60 -7.98
N ALA A 60 4.85 -0.02 -9.14
CA ALA A 60 5.21 -0.58 -10.44
C ALA A 60 6.74 -0.58 -10.66
N VAL A 61 7.45 0.47 -10.23
CA VAL A 61 8.92 0.51 -10.25
C VAL A 61 9.51 -0.57 -9.36
N ALA A 62 8.96 -0.77 -8.16
CA ALA A 62 9.39 -1.82 -7.24
C ALA A 62 9.18 -3.23 -7.84
N TYR A 63 8.01 -3.49 -8.43
CA TYR A 63 7.73 -4.74 -9.13
C TYR A 63 8.69 -4.99 -10.31
N ARG A 64 9.00 -3.94 -11.07
CA ARG A 64 9.98 -4.01 -12.15
C ARG A 64 11.37 -4.38 -11.62
N GLN A 65 11.81 -3.76 -10.54
CA GLN A 65 13.11 -4.07 -9.91
C GLN A 65 13.18 -5.54 -9.47
N ILE A 66 12.13 -6.04 -8.80
CA ILE A 66 12.03 -7.45 -8.39
C ILE A 66 12.08 -8.38 -9.61
N SER A 67 11.29 -8.08 -10.64
CA SER A 67 11.22 -8.89 -11.86
C SER A 67 12.56 -8.98 -12.60
N LEU A 68 13.31 -7.88 -12.66
CA LEU A 68 14.64 -7.85 -13.28
C LEU A 68 15.67 -8.67 -12.48
N LEU A 69 15.64 -8.59 -11.15
CA LEU A 69 16.51 -9.40 -10.29
C LEU A 69 16.22 -10.90 -10.46
N LEU A 70 14.95 -11.26 -10.68
CA LEU A 70 14.52 -12.62 -10.97
C LEU A 70 14.71 -13.03 -12.44
N LYS A 71 15.35 -12.20 -13.27
CA LYS A 71 15.59 -12.44 -14.70
C LYS A 71 14.31 -12.75 -15.49
N ARG A 72 13.17 -12.19 -15.07
CA ARG A 72 11.94 -12.31 -15.86
C ARG A 72 12.11 -11.51 -17.16
N PRO A 73 11.61 -12.03 -18.31
CA PRO A 73 11.64 -11.29 -19.56
C PRO A 73 10.93 -9.95 -19.41
N ARG A 74 11.47 -8.89 -20.03
CA ARG A 74 10.75 -7.63 -20.13
C ARG A 74 9.58 -7.84 -21.09
N VAL A 75 8.36 -7.64 -20.60
CA VAL A 75 7.16 -7.48 -21.43
C VAL A 75 7.13 -6.06 -21.97
#